data_AF-A0A517XW33-F1
#
_entry.id   AF-A0A517XW33-F1
#
_cell.length_a   1.000
_cell.length_b   1.000
_cell.length_c   1.000
_cell.angle_alpha   90.00
_cell.angle_beta   90.00
_cell.angle_gamma   90.00
#
_symmetry.space_group_name_H-M   'P 1'
#
loop_
_entity.id
_entity.type
_entity.pdbx_description
1 polymer ?
#
loop_
_entity_poly.entity_id
_entity_poly.type
_entity_poly.pdbx_seq_one_letter_code
_entity_poly.pdbx_strand_id
1 'polypeptide(L)'
;MPVKLLYHKLDGAVSPFDKAVESISAQTPLRITCPYLSLGYLQGMLRTPDWQLLTDVEEWLRTQSSLQRERIVAFLRANRPRVRHYPRLHAKVVIGSSSAMLGSANLTDAGIRQRVEVSILFTSEPEVEELIEWFDATWKQAPPLDKEQMRRIVRFANSLPTQPVVVETPPPAISPPLHNPPAPLTRRAKSIPPSGGDLYVNFGHEPGWREWEDARQYGFVCAGGGNVFSAPLFGLNLGDRIWVYAPRYGYVGVGRVAGSPKLAKDFQVSLPGGKTESLDNVLGPYANDKNDDPNEAEHFVAVRWLDTRPISTAYRRKGLYSNRNIVTHPDKVLWPKTLKYLVRQFPNCDD
;
A
#
# COMPACT_ATOMS: atom_id res chain seq x y z
N MET A 1 -25.14 26.69 -2.54
CA MET A 1 -24.79 25.56 -3.42
C MET A 1 -24.69 24.31 -2.56
N PRO A 2 -25.54 23.29 -2.74
CA PRO A 2 -25.49 22.09 -1.90
C PRO A 2 -24.32 21.21 -2.35
N VAL A 3 -23.11 21.59 -1.95
CA VAL A 3 -21.93 20.74 -2.06
C VAL A 3 -21.92 19.82 -0.84
N LYS A 4 -21.82 18.51 -1.05
CA LYS A 4 -21.80 17.53 0.04
C LYS A 4 -20.44 16.86 0.14
N LEU A 5 -19.80 16.97 1.30
CA LEU A 5 -18.58 16.22 1.58
C LEU A 5 -18.92 14.74 1.83
N LEU A 6 -18.17 13.85 1.18
CA LEU A 6 -18.21 12.41 1.36
C LEU A 6 -16.95 11.95 2.06
N TYR A 7 -17.13 11.23 3.17
CA TYR A 7 -16.10 10.56 3.95
C TYR A 7 -16.79 9.44 4.74
N HIS A 8 -16.10 8.34 5.02
CA HIS A 8 -16.67 7.28 5.85
C HIS A 8 -16.85 7.76 7.29
N LYS A 9 -18.04 7.53 7.85
CA LYS A 9 -18.30 7.67 9.29
C LYS A 9 -18.04 6.33 9.97
N LEU A 10 -17.55 6.36 11.20
CA LEU A 10 -17.11 5.17 11.97
C LEU A 10 -18.20 4.09 12.11
N ASP A 11 -19.49 4.45 11.97
CA ASP A 11 -20.63 3.54 12.23
C ASP A 11 -21.50 3.25 10.99
N GLY A 12 -21.02 3.56 9.78
CA GLY A 12 -21.81 3.40 8.55
C GLY A 12 -21.79 1.98 7.97
N ALA A 13 -22.93 1.29 7.93
CA ALA A 13 -23.05 -0.04 7.29
C ALA A 13 -22.89 -0.03 5.76
N VAL A 14 -23.15 1.12 5.10
CA VAL A 14 -23.07 1.28 3.64
C VAL A 14 -22.19 2.48 3.32
N SER A 15 -21.24 2.30 2.41
CA SER A 15 -20.30 3.36 2.02
C SER A 15 -21.02 4.57 1.42
N PRO A 16 -20.77 5.80 1.91
CA PRO A 16 -21.30 7.02 1.31
C PRO A 16 -20.83 7.23 -0.14
N PHE A 17 -19.62 6.79 -0.46
CA PHE A 17 -19.07 6.83 -1.82
C PHE A 17 -19.81 5.87 -2.75
N ASP A 18 -20.07 4.65 -2.27
CA ASP A 18 -20.80 3.64 -3.04
C ASP A 18 -22.22 4.13 -3.38
N LYS A 19 -22.93 4.68 -2.39
CA LYS A 19 -24.25 5.30 -2.63
C LYS A 19 -24.21 6.44 -3.65
N ALA A 20 -23.19 7.29 -3.58
CA ALA A 20 -23.04 8.39 -4.52
C ALA A 20 -22.74 7.87 -5.93
N VAL A 21 -21.81 6.92 -6.07
CA VAL A 21 -21.49 6.28 -7.35
C VAL A 21 -22.70 5.58 -7.93
N GLU A 22 -23.45 4.80 -7.14
CA GLU A 22 -24.68 4.15 -7.62
C GLU A 22 -25.71 5.17 -8.14
N SER A 23 -25.91 6.27 -7.42
CA SER A 23 -26.84 7.34 -7.82
C SER A 23 -26.39 8.05 -9.11
N ILE A 24 -25.09 8.26 -9.28
CA ILE A 24 -24.52 8.91 -10.48
C ILE A 24 -24.56 7.95 -11.67
N SER A 25 -24.18 6.68 -11.47
CA SER A 25 -24.13 5.64 -12.50
C SER A 25 -25.49 5.22 -13.04
N ALA A 26 -26.59 5.60 -12.37
CA ALA A 26 -27.93 5.47 -12.91
C ALA A 26 -28.29 6.52 -13.98
N GLN A 27 -27.47 7.57 -14.13
CA GLN A 27 -27.66 8.66 -15.08
C GLN A 27 -26.96 8.37 -16.41
N THR A 28 -27.38 9.07 -17.46
CA THR A 28 -26.83 8.91 -18.82
C THR A 28 -26.62 10.28 -19.47
N PRO A 29 -25.52 10.50 -20.21
CA PRO A 29 -24.33 9.64 -20.32
C PRO A 29 -23.52 9.56 -19.00
N LEU A 30 -22.86 8.43 -18.77
CA LEU A 30 -21.94 8.24 -17.64
C LEU A 30 -20.48 8.45 -18.08
N ARG A 31 -19.77 9.39 -17.45
CA ARG A 31 -18.34 9.64 -17.71
C ARG A 31 -17.49 9.29 -16.50
N ILE A 32 -16.40 8.57 -16.72
CA ILE A 32 -15.56 8.03 -15.66
C ILE A 32 -14.10 8.36 -15.94
N THR A 33 -13.42 8.93 -14.94
CA THR A 33 -11.95 9.07 -14.90
C THR A 33 -11.41 8.44 -13.64
N CYS A 34 -10.48 7.49 -13.76
CA CYS A 34 -9.78 6.92 -12.60
C CYS A 34 -8.60 6.05 -13.08
N PRO A 35 -7.37 6.22 -12.57
CA PRO A 35 -6.23 5.38 -12.96
C PRO A 35 -6.27 3.97 -12.37
N TYR A 36 -6.86 3.81 -11.19
CA TYR A 36 -6.83 2.57 -10.43
C TYR A 36 -8.26 2.04 -10.28
N LEU A 37 -8.56 0.99 -11.02
CA LEU A 37 -9.91 0.45 -11.18
C LEU A 37 -9.96 -1.02 -10.75
N SER A 38 -11.01 -1.41 -10.04
CA SER A 38 -11.43 -2.82 -9.96
C SER A 38 -12.34 -3.09 -11.14
N LEU A 39 -12.01 -4.08 -11.99
CA LEU A 39 -12.84 -4.41 -13.15
C LEU A 39 -14.26 -4.79 -12.74
N GLY A 40 -14.42 -5.56 -11.65
CA GLY A 40 -15.74 -5.95 -11.15
C GLY A 40 -16.56 -4.76 -10.66
N TYR A 41 -15.91 -3.83 -9.93
CA TYR A 41 -16.59 -2.61 -9.47
C TYR A 41 -17.00 -1.71 -10.65
N LEU A 42 -16.09 -1.49 -11.61
CA LEU A 42 -16.39 -0.76 -12.84
C LEU A 42 -17.59 -1.38 -13.56
N GLN A 43 -17.60 -2.70 -13.79
CA GLN A 43 -18.71 -3.38 -14.44
C GLN A 43 -20.04 -3.18 -13.71
N GLY A 44 -20.04 -3.10 -12.37
CA GLY A 44 -21.22 -2.78 -11.58
C GLY A 44 -21.76 -1.36 -11.78
N MET A 45 -20.91 -0.41 -12.22
CA MET A 45 -21.29 0.96 -12.57
C MET A 45 -21.91 1.07 -13.96
N LEU A 46 -21.53 0.21 -14.91
CA LEU A 46 -21.93 0.30 -16.32
C LEU A 46 -23.36 -0.22 -16.56
N ARG A 47 -24.34 0.37 -15.87
CA ARG A 47 -25.76 -0.03 -15.88
C ARG A 47 -26.50 0.44 -17.13
N THR A 48 -26.00 1.47 -17.79
CA THR A 48 -26.57 2.05 -19.02
C THR A 48 -25.62 1.81 -20.20
N PRO A 49 -26.10 1.82 -21.47
CA PRO A 49 -25.26 1.56 -22.64
C PRO A 49 -24.38 2.76 -23.07
N ASP A 50 -24.67 3.95 -22.54
CA ASP A 50 -24.03 5.20 -22.91
C ASP A 50 -23.08 5.66 -21.78
N TRP A 51 -21.83 5.25 -21.94
CA TRP A 51 -20.76 5.52 -20.99
C TRP A 51 -19.42 5.69 -21.69
N GLN A 52 -18.54 6.43 -21.03
CA GLN A 52 -17.18 6.72 -21.47
C GLN A 52 -16.20 6.57 -20.31
N LEU A 53 -15.13 5.81 -20.54
CA LEU A 53 -14.03 5.63 -19.60
C LEU A 53 -12.75 6.24 -20.15
N LEU A 54 -12.26 7.27 -19.49
CA LEU A 54 -10.94 7.83 -19.72
C LEU A 54 -10.03 7.36 -18.57
N THR A 55 -9.01 6.56 -18.88
CA THR A 55 -8.16 5.93 -17.85
C THR A 55 -6.72 5.84 -18.30
N ASP A 56 -5.78 5.86 -17.36
CA ASP A 56 -4.45 5.34 -17.63
C ASP A 56 -4.51 3.80 -17.62
N VAL A 57 -4.74 3.20 -18.79
CA VAL A 57 -4.77 1.74 -18.96
C VAL A 57 -3.48 1.05 -18.49
N GLU A 58 -2.30 1.69 -18.61
CA GLU A 58 -1.05 1.06 -18.17
C GLU A 58 -1.00 0.98 -16.65
N GLU A 59 -1.32 2.06 -15.95
CA GLU A 59 -1.46 2.07 -14.48
C GLU A 59 -2.54 1.11 -14.00
N TRP A 60 -3.66 1.05 -14.72
CA TRP A 60 -4.70 0.08 -14.43
C TRP A 60 -4.13 -1.34 -14.51
N LEU A 61 -3.43 -1.72 -15.58
CA LEU A 61 -2.87 -3.06 -15.73
C LEU A 61 -1.75 -3.38 -14.74
N ARG A 62 -0.90 -2.41 -14.40
CA ARG A 62 0.21 -2.57 -13.43
C ARG A 62 -0.32 -3.08 -12.10
N THR A 63 -1.43 -2.53 -11.62
CA THR A 63 -2.00 -2.86 -10.30
C THR A 63 -2.78 -4.19 -10.24
N GLN A 64 -2.73 -5.00 -11.29
CA GLN A 64 -3.57 -6.19 -11.44
C GLN A 64 -2.73 -7.44 -11.59
N SER A 65 -3.26 -8.59 -11.16
CA SER A 65 -2.64 -9.89 -11.41
C SER A 65 -2.77 -10.29 -12.89
N SER A 66 -1.95 -11.21 -13.36
CA SER A 66 -2.00 -11.75 -14.74
C SER A 66 -3.43 -12.12 -15.18
N LEU A 67 -4.15 -12.88 -14.37
CA LEU A 67 -5.55 -13.28 -14.64
C LEU A 67 -6.48 -12.06 -14.78
N GLN A 68 -6.32 -11.04 -13.94
CA GLN A 68 -7.13 -9.83 -14.03
C GLN A 68 -6.75 -9.00 -15.26
N ARG A 69 -5.48 -8.94 -15.64
CA ARG A 69 -5.03 -8.26 -16.88
C ARG A 69 -5.64 -8.89 -18.12
N GLU A 70 -5.73 -10.21 -18.19
CA GLU A 70 -6.41 -10.90 -19.30
C GLU A 70 -7.88 -10.48 -19.41
N ARG A 71 -8.59 -10.43 -18.27
CA ARG A 71 -9.98 -9.98 -18.20
C ARG A 71 -10.13 -8.51 -18.60
N ILE A 72 -9.22 -7.64 -18.16
CA ILE A 72 -9.20 -6.23 -18.53
C ILE A 72 -8.94 -6.08 -20.03
N VAL A 73 -7.96 -6.78 -20.60
CA VAL A 73 -7.70 -6.77 -22.03
C VAL A 73 -8.92 -7.23 -22.83
N ALA A 74 -9.62 -8.28 -22.39
CA ALA A 74 -10.87 -8.72 -23.00
C ALA A 74 -11.95 -7.63 -22.93
N PHE A 75 -12.11 -6.99 -21.76
CA PHE A 75 -13.03 -5.86 -21.58
C PHE A 75 -12.70 -4.69 -22.51
N LEU A 76 -11.43 -4.30 -22.63
CA LEU A 76 -10.97 -3.23 -23.51
C LEU A 76 -11.27 -3.55 -24.98
N ARG A 77 -11.03 -4.79 -25.43
CA ARG A 77 -11.33 -5.23 -26.80
C ARG A 77 -12.81 -5.10 -27.14
N ALA A 78 -13.69 -5.49 -26.21
CA ALA A 78 -15.14 -5.42 -26.38
C ALA A 78 -15.66 -3.97 -26.39
N ASN A 79 -14.97 -3.04 -25.72
CA ASN A 79 -15.46 -1.69 -25.45
C ASN A 79 -14.59 -0.57 -26.06
N ARG A 80 -13.78 -0.86 -27.07
CA ARG A 80 -12.84 0.10 -27.70
C ARG A 80 -13.42 1.49 -28.00
N PRO A 81 -14.66 1.64 -28.52
CA PRO A 81 -15.21 2.97 -28.77
C PRO A 81 -15.42 3.81 -27.50
N ARG A 82 -15.68 3.14 -26.37
CA ARG A 82 -16.07 3.70 -25.07
C ARG A 82 -14.92 3.83 -24.06
N VAL A 83 -13.71 3.42 -24.43
CA VAL A 83 -12.53 3.56 -23.56
C VAL A 83 -11.43 4.36 -24.28
N ARG A 84 -10.73 5.21 -23.53
CA ARG A 84 -9.54 5.94 -23.98
C ARG A 84 -8.41 5.74 -22.99
N HIS A 85 -7.23 5.42 -23.52
CA HIS A 85 -6.00 5.42 -22.72
C HIS A 85 -5.42 6.83 -22.70
N TYR A 86 -5.20 7.37 -21.50
CA TYR A 86 -4.57 8.66 -21.28
C TYR A 86 -3.42 8.53 -20.27
N PRO A 87 -2.15 8.53 -20.73
CA PRO A 87 -1.00 8.37 -19.84
C PRO A 87 -0.93 9.44 -18.76
N ARG A 88 -0.53 9.06 -17.55
CA ARG A 88 -0.39 9.92 -16.35
C ARG A 88 -1.69 10.56 -15.89
N LEU A 89 -2.85 10.06 -16.33
CA LEU A 89 -4.14 10.48 -15.80
C LEU A 89 -4.22 10.06 -14.32
N HIS A 90 -4.43 11.00 -13.41
CA HIS A 90 -4.62 10.70 -11.99
C HIS A 90 -5.91 11.28 -11.40
N ALA A 91 -6.76 11.86 -12.26
CA ALA A 91 -8.10 12.31 -11.87
C ALA A 91 -8.98 11.12 -11.44
N LYS A 92 -9.84 11.36 -10.45
CA LYS A 92 -10.79 10.38 -9.92
C LYS A 92 -12.15 11.06 -9.86
N VAL A 93 -12.90 10.90 -10.94
CA VAL A 93 -14.16 11.61 -11.16
C VAL A 93 -15.18 10.65 -11.76
N VAL A 94 -16.40 10.67 -11.25
CA VAL A 94 -17.57 10.01 -11.83
C VAL A 94 -18.62 11.08 -12.10
N ILE A 95 -19.08 11.20 -13.33
CA ILE A 95 -19.95 12.31 -13.78
C ILE A 95 -21.18 11.71 -14.45
N GLY A 96 -22.36 12.05 -13.94
CA GLY A 96 -23.65 11.80 -14.56
C GLY A 96 -24.17 13.07 -15.23
N SER A 97 -25.43 13.06 -15.66
CA SER A 97 -26.04 14.22 -16.32
C SER A 97 -26.34 15.39 -15.39
N SER A 98 -26.51 15.15 -14.08
CA SER A 98 -26.95 16.17 -13.11
C SER A 98 -26.19 16.16 -11.78
N SER A 99 -25.25 15.23 -11.63
CA SER A 99 -24.43 15.11 -10.43
C SER A 99 -23.09 14.49 -10.73
N ALA A 100 -22.08 14.85 -9.95
CA ALA A 100 -20.72 14.35 -10.11
C ALA A 100 -20.05 14.12 -8.75
N MET A 101 -19.18 13.13 -8.68
CA MET A 101 -18.32 12.87 -7.53
C MET A 101 -16.86 13.02 -7.95
N LEU A 102 -16.08 13.80 -7.20
CA LEU A 102 -14.63 13.90 -7.39
C LEU A 102 -13.89 13.89 -6.05
N GLY A 103 -12.68 13.32 -6.01
CA GLY A 103 -11.83 13.38 -4.83
C GLY A 103 -10.68 12.39 -4.84
N SER A 104 -10.34 11.84 -3.67
CA SER A 104 -9.17 10.96 -3.50
C SER A 104 -9.46 9.47 -3.74
N ALA A 105 -10.72 9.06 -3.67
CA ALA A 105 -11.12 7.66 -3.79
C ALA A 105 -10.91 7.12 -5.21
N ASN A 106 -10.12 6.05 -5.32
CA ASN A 106 -10.07 5.22 -6.53
C ASN A 106 -11.30 4.30 -6.62
N LEU A 107 -11.76 3.99 -7.83
CA LEU A 107 -12.92 3.11 -8.08
C LEU A 107 -12.53 1.63 -7.95
N THR A 108 -12.08 1.29 -6.75
CA THR A 108 -11.75 -0.05 -6.29
C THR A 108 -12.59 -0.38 -5.07
N ASP A 109 -12.80 -1.65 -4.77
CA ASP A 109 -13.55 -2.06 -3.56
C ASP A 109 -12.94 -1.45 -2.28
N ALA A 110 -11.60 -1.44 -2.19
CA ALA A 110 -10.89 -0.82 -1.08
C ALA A 110 -11.06 0.71 -1.04
N GLY A 111 -10.88 1.40 -2.18
CA GLY A 111 -11.02 2.86 -2.26
C GLY A 111 -12.43 3.33 -1.93
N ILE A 112 -13.46 2.61 -2.37
CA ILE A 112 -14.85 2.98 -2.15
C ILE A 112 -15.35 2.57 -0.76
N ARG A 113 -14.90 1.43 -0.21
CA ARG A 113 -15.53 0.83 0.98
C ARG A 113 -14.65 0.80 2.23
N GLN A 114 -13.33 0.88 2.11
CA GLN A 114 -12.42 0.49 3.19
C GLN A 114 -11.36 1.53 3.54
N ARG A 115 -10.88 2.31 2.56
CA ARG A 115 -9.83 3.31 2.76
C ARG A 115 -10.42 4.61 3.32
N VAL A 116 -9.59 5.34 4.05
CA VAL A 116 -9.91 6.70 4.50
C VAL A 116 -9.75 7.63 3.30
N GLU A 117 -10.86 8.04 2.72
CA GLU A 117 -10.91 8.90 1.54
C GLU A 117 -11.78 10.13 1.81
N VAL A 118 -11.61 11.16 0.97
CA VAL A 118 -12.47 12.33 0.94
C VAL A 118 -12.85 12.66 -0.50
N SER A 119 -14.14 12.90 -0.72
CA SER A 119 -14.67 13.36 -2.00
C SER A 119 -15.72 14.44 -1.79
N ILE A 120 -16.00 15.16 -2.86
CA ILE A 120 -17.11 16.09 -2.97
C ILE A 120 -18.15 15.48 -3.92
N LEU A 121 -19.41 15.53 -3.51
CA LEU A 121 -20.56 15.27 -4.35
C LEU A 121 -21.20 16.61 -4.75
N PHE A 122 -21.21 16.86 -6.06
CA PHE A 122 -21.89 17.97 -6.70
C PHE A 122 -23.28 17.53 -7.16
N THR A 123 -24.27 18.37 -6.87
CA THR A 123 -25.63 18.26 -7.38
C THR A 123 -26.13 19.60 -7.93
N SER A 124 -25.19 20.51 -8.22
CA SER A 124 -25.44 21.81 -8.85
C SER A 124 -25.05 21.73 -10.31
N GLU A 125 -25.89 22.30 -11.17
CA GLU A 125 -25.75 22.26 -12.62
C GLU A 125 -24.43 22.88 -13.13
N PRO A 126 -23.99 24.07 -12.67
CA PRO A 126 -22.79 24.71 -13.22
C PRO A 126 -21.49 23.91 -13.01
N GLU A 127 -21.27 23.38 -11.80
CA GLU A 127 -20.06 22.60 -11.51
C GLU A 127 -20.09 21.22 -12.20
N VAL A 128 -21.27 20.65 -12.41
CA VAL A 128 -21.41 19.40 -13.18
C VAL A 128 -21.13 19.65 -14.65
N GLU A 129 -21.65 20.74 -15.22
CA GLU A 129 -21.36 21.17 -16.60
C GLU A 129 -19.87 21.42 -16.82
N GLU A 130 -19.20 22.13 -15.90
CA GLU A 130 -17.74 22.36 -15.97
C GLU A 130 -16.95 21.04 -16.02
N LEU A 131 -17.33 20.06 -15.18
CA LEU A 131 -16.71 18.74 -15.19
C LEU A 131 -16.97 17.97 -16.49
N ILE A 132 -18.17 18.11 -17.07
CA ILE A 132 -18.51 17.53 -18.37
C ILE A 132 -17.64 18.15 -19.48
N GLU A 133 -17.53 19.47 -19.51
CA GLU A 133 -16.71 20.18 -20.50
C GLU A 133 -15.23 19.78 -20.40
N TRP A 134 -14.69 19.72 -19.17
CA TRP A 134 -13.33 19.24 -18.93
C TRP A 134 -13.14 17.80 -19.41
N PHE A 135 -14.08 16.90 -19.11
CA PHE A 135 -14.00 15.52 -19.55
C PHE A 135 -14.03 15.41 -21.06
N ASP A 136 -14.98 16.08 -21.73
CA ASP A 136 -15.16 16.00 -23.18
C ASP A 136 -13.96 16.60 -23.93
N ALA A 137 -13.38 17.69 -23.40
CA ALA A 137 -12.14 18.27 -23.92
C ALA A 137 -10.94 17.31 -23.78
N THR A 138 -10.82 16.62 -22.65
CA THR A 138 -9.75 15.65 -22.41
C THR A 138 -9.94 14.38 -23.24
N TRP A 139 -11.18 13.91 -23.36
CA TRP A 139 -11.58 12.77 -24.20
C TRP A 139 -11.22 12.98 -25.66
N LYS A 140 -11.46 14.19 -26.19
CA LYS A 140 -11.13 14.55 -27.58
C LYS A 140 -9.63 14.53 -27.86
N GLN A 141 -8.80 14.83 -26.85
CA GLN A 141 -7.34 14.77 -26.95
C GLN A 141 -6.81 13.34 -26.81
N ALA A 142 -7.57 12.44 -26.19
CA ALA A 142 -7.16 11.06 -25.98
C ALA A 142 -7.34 10.23 -27.26
N PRO A 143 -6.29 9.54 -27.75
CA PRO A 143 -6.40 8.72 -28.95
C PRO A 143 -7.36 7.53 -28.73
N PRO A 144 -8.14 7.14 -29.75
CA PRO A 144 -9.02 5.97 -29.68
C PRO A 144 -8.22 4.68 -29.56
N LEU A 145 -8.76 3.69 -28.82
CA LEU A 145 -8.19 2.34 -28.70
C LEU A 145 -8.34 1.56 -30.02
N ASP A 146 -7.56 1.94 -31.02
CA ASP A 146 -7.48 1.24 -32.30
C ASP A 146 -6.72 -0.10 -32.18
N LYS A 147 -6.56 -0.78 -33.31
CA LYS A 147 -5.87 -2.09 -33.33
C LYS A 147 -4.41 -1.98 -32.87
N GLU A 148 -3.72 -0.89 -33.17
CA GLU A 148 -2.31 -0.72 -32.85
C GLU A 148 -2.13 -0.38 -31.36
N GLN A 149 -2.94 0.53 -30.83
CA GLN A 149 -2.94 0.82 -29.40
C GLN A 149 -3.29 -0.43 -28.58
N MET A 150 -4.25 -1.23 -29.03
CA MET A 150 -4.56 -2.52 -28.40
C MET A 150 -3.38 -3.51 -28.44
N ARG A 151 -2.63 -3.59 -29.54
CA ARG A 151 -1.41 -4.43 -29.58
C ARG A 151 -0.36 -3.95 -28.60
N ARG A 152 -0.17 -2.64 -28.45
CA ARG A 152 0.76 -2.06 -27.46
C ARG A 152 0.34 -2.42 -26.04
N ILE A 153 -0.93 -2.24 -25.70
CA ILE A 153 -1.50 -2.60 -24.40
C ILE A 153 -1.33 -4.09 -24.10
N VAL A 154 -1.59 -4.98 -25.08
CA VAL A 154 -1.40 -6.43 -24.90
C VAL A 154 0.06 -6.78 -24.67
N ARG A 155 0.98 -6.21 -25.46
CA ARG A 155 2.43 -6.42 -25.25
C ARG A 155 2.87 -5.93 -23.87
N PHE A 156 2.39 -4.76 -23.47
CA PHE A 156 2.66 -4.20 -22.15
C PHE A 156 2.12 -5.10 -21.03
N ALA A 157 0.86 -5.54 -21.12
CA ALA A 157 0.25 -6.46 -20.16
C ALA A 157 1.06 -7.76 -20.00
N ASN A 158 1.57 -8.30 -21.11
CA ASN A 158 2.38 -9.52 -21.14
C ASN A 158 3.81 -9.30 -20.63
N SER A 159 4.33 -8.06 -20.67
CA SER A 159 5.64 -7.73 -20.12
C SER A 159 5.65 -7.51 -18.61
N LEU A 160 4.48 -7.33 -18.00
CA LEU A 160 4.36 -7.11 -16.57
C LEU A 160 4.51 -8.44 -15.80
N PRO A 161 5.13 -8.43 -14.60
CA PRO A 161 5.29 -9.63 -13.77
C PRO A 161 3.93 -10.23 -13.39
N THR A 162 3.87 -11.53 -13.09
CA THR A 162 2.61 -12.24 -12.82
C THR A 162 1.78 -11.59 -11.70
N GLN A 163 2.45 -11.04 -10.68
CA GLN A 163 1.85 -10.27 -9.60
C GLN A 163 1.71 -8.78 -9.94
N PRO A 164 0.78 -8.05 -9.30
CA PRO A 164 0.65 -6.60 -9.45
C PRO A 164 1.97 -5.86 -9.18
N VAL A 165 2.34 -4.94 -10.07
CA VAL A 165 3.38 -3.95 -9.81
C VAL A 165 2.76 -2.85 -8.95
N VAL A 166 3.18 -2.77 -7.68
CA VAL A 166 2.87 -1.62 -6.82
C VAL A 166 3.73 -0.46 -7.31
N VAL A 167 3.13 0.43 -8.09
CA VAL A 167 3.80 1.65 -8.52
C VAL A 167 3.81 2.62 -7.35
N GLU A 168 4.99 2.94 -6.82
CA GLU A 168 5.18 4.22 -6.15
C GLU A 168 4.94 5.31 -7.20
N THR A 169 3.85 6.07 -7.08
CA THR A 169 3.59 7.19 -7.98
C THR A 169 4.77 8.16 -7.82
N PRO A 170 5.56 8.46 -8.87
CA PRO A 170 6.52 9.54 -8.79
C PRO A 170 5.74 10.81 -8.44
N PRO A 171 6.31 11.74 -7.64
CA PRO A 171 5.63 12.99 -7.36
C PRO A 171 5.21 13.63 -8.70
N PRO A 172 3.97 14.13 -8.83
CA PRO A 172 3.63 14.96 -9.97
C PRO A 172 4.69 16.07 -10.04
N ALA A 173 5.16 16.40 -11.24
CA ALA A 173 5.96 17.60 -11.43
C ALA A 173 5.07 18.79 -11.03
N ILE A 174 5.20 19.21 -9.78
CA ILE A 174 4.51 20.37 -9.23
C ILE A 174 5.07 21.55 -10.00
N SER A 175 4.21 22.35 -10.63
CA SER A 175 4.55 23.71 -11.03
C SER A 175 5.27 24.40 -9.86
N PRO A 176 6.30 25.22 -10.10
CA PRO A 176 7.07 25.83 -9.02
C PRO A 176 6.13 26.50 -8.00
N PRO A 177 6.44 26.41 -6.70
CA PRO A 177 5.62 27.02 -5.66
C PRO A 177 5.44 28.52 -5.94
N LEU A 178 4.20 29.01 -5.79
CA LEU A 178 3.92 30.44 -5.72
C LEU A 178 4.73 31.00 -4.54
N HIS A 179 5.82 31.71 -4.87
CA HIS A 179 6.84 32.35 -4.04
C HIS A 179 8.14 31.55 -3.83
N ASN A 180 9.21 32.04 -4.45
CA ASN A 180 10.59 31.64 -4.19
C ASN A 180 11.00 32.00 -2.75
N PRO A 181 11.50 31.06 -1.94
CA PRO A 181 12.46 31.39 -0.88
C PRO A 181 13.88 31.54 -1.49
N PRO A 182 14.77 32.33 -0.87
CA PRO A 182 16.08 32.64 -1.44
C PRO A 182 17.05 31.44 -1.41
N ALA A 183 18.05 31.53 -2.29
CA ALA A 183 19.06 30.51 -2.62
C ALA A 183 19.96 30.08 -1.43
N PRO A 184 20.64 28.91 -1.54
CA PRO A 184 21.11 28.15 -0.38
C PRO A 184 22.46 28.63 0.16
N LEU A 185 22.57 28.67 1.50
CA LEU A 185 23.86 28.76 2.18
C LEU A 185 24.43 27.36 2.42
N THR A 186 25.57 27.10 1.80
CA THR A 186 26.44 25.96 2.06
C THR A 186 26.91 25.97 3.52
N ARG A 187 26.75 24.85 4.24
CA ARG A 187 27.47 24.65 5.50
C ARG A 187 27.77 23.16 5.75
N ARG A 188 29.07 22.92 5.99
CA ARG A 188 29.72 21.64 6.34
C ARG A 188 28.90 20.77 7.28
N ALA A 189 28.95 19.46 7.00
CA ALA A 189 28.54 18.37 7.88
C ALA A 189 29.05 18.61 9.31
N LYS A 190 28.11 18.92 10.21
CA LYS A 190 28.25 18.65 11.63
C LYS A 190 27.36 17.45 11.91
N SER A 191 27.96 16.43 12.51
CA SER A 191 27.28 15.27 13.06
C SER A 191 26.11 15.72 13.95
N ILE A 192 24.90 15.39 13.50
CA ILE A 192 23.69 15.48 14.31
C ILE A 192 23.37 14.03 14.73
N PRO A 193 23.30 13.72 16.03
CA PRO A 193 22.89 12.38 16.47
C PRO A 193 21.41 12.19 16.12
N PRO A 194 20.97 11.10 15.47
CA PRO A 194 19.56 10.93 15.21
C PRO A 194 18.90 10.40 16.49
N SER A 195 18.28 11.29 17.27
CA SER A 195 17.05 10.91 17.95
C SER A 195 16.02 10.60 16.86
N GLY A 196 15.53 9.37 16.65
CA GLY A 196 15.42 8.26 17.59
C GLY A 196 13.93 8.01 17.83
N GLY A 197 13.22 7.61 16.79
CA GLY A 197 11.83 7.17 16.90
C GLY A 197 11.79 5.66 17.04
N ASP A 198 11.07 5.16 18.01
CA ASP A 198 10.76 3.74 18.11
C ASP A 198 9.89 3.30 16.93
N LEU A 199 10.23 2.16 16.34
CA LEU A 199 9.45 1.49 15.32
C LEU A 199 8.68 0.33 15.92
N TYR A 200 7.51 0.06 15.36
CA TYR A 200 6.73 -1.13 15.66
C TYR A 200 6.94 -2.16 14.56
N VAL A 201 7.19 -3.42 14.95
CA VAL A 201 7.30 -4.56 14.04
C VAL A 201 6.27 -5.63 14.42
N ASN A 202 5.40 -6.00 13.48
CA ASN A 202 4.49 -7.13 13.62
C ASN A 202 5.20 -8.42 13.17
N PHE A 203 5.35 -9.37 14.09
CA PHE A 203 5.95 -10.66 13.82
C PHE A 203 4.86 -11.74 13.78
N GLY A 204 4.59 -12.26 12.59
CA GLY A 204 3.51 -13.23 12.34
C GLY A 204 3.82 -14.62 12.88
N HIS A 205 3.97 -14.77 14.20
CA HIS A 205 4.26 -16.04 14.83
C HIS A 205 3.12 -17.05 14.64
N GLU A 206 3.48 -18.23 14.13
CA GLU A 206 2.62 -19.38 13.94
C GLU A 206 3.43 -20.67 14.14
N PRO A 207 3.02 -21.55 15.09
CA PRO A 207 3.74 -22.78 15.36
C PRO A 207 3.89 -23.68 14.13
N GLY A 208 5.10 -24.22 13.93
CA GLY A 208 5.43 -25.04 12.76
C GLY A 208 5.56 -24.28 11.44
N TRP A 209 5.49 -22.94 11.46
CA TRP A 209 5.66 -22.10 10.28
C TRP A 209 6.66 -20.96 10.51
N ARG A 210 6.30 -19.96 11.31
CA ARG A 210 7.17 -18.84 11.70
C ARG A 210 7.25 -18.79 13.22
N GLU A 211 8.35 -19.25 13.79
CA GLU A 211 8.53 -19.43 15.23
C GLU A 211 9.24 -18.21 15.84
N TRP A 212 8.67 -17.63 16.91
CA TRP A 212 9.33 -16.50 17.59
C TRP A 212 10.62 -16.93 18.29
N GLU A 213 10.70 -18.17 18.77
CA GLU A 213 11.89 -18.65 19.47
C GLU A 213 13.11 -18.71 18.54
N ASP A 214 12.92 -19.00 17.25
CA ASP A 214 14.00 -18.95 16.26
C ASP A 214 14.47 -17.52 16.02
N ALA A 215 13.55 -16.58 15.84
CA ALA A 215 13.85 -15.15 15.74
C ALA A 215 14.60 -14.62 16.97
N ARG A 216 14.21 -15.08 18.16
CA ARG A 216 14.86 -14.75 19.44
C ARG A 216 16.27 -15.34 19.52
N GLN A 217 16.43 -16.60 19.14
CA GLN A 217 17.71 -17.32 19.23
C GLN A 217 18.74 -16.80 18.21
N TYR A 218 18.32 -16.58 16.97
CA TYR A 218 19.23 -16.25 15.86
C TYR A 218 19.27 -14.75 15.52
N GLY A 219 18.50 -13.93 16.20
CA GLY A 219 18.61 -12.47 16.09
C GLY A 219 18.02 -11.91 14.80
N PHE A 220 16.73 -12.15 14.55
CA PHE A 220 16.08 -11.60 13.36
C PHE A 220 14.61 -11.22 13.56
N VAL A 221 14.09 -10.36 12.69
CA VAL A 221 12.66 -10.31 12.35
C VAL A 221 12.49 -10.66 10.88
N CYS A 222 11.37 -11.24 10.51
CA CYS A 222 11.12 -11.62 9.13
C CYS A 222 9.67 -11.44 8.70
N ALA A 223 9.48 -11.29 7.40
CA ALA A 223 8.20 -11.29 6.73
C ALA A 223 8.38 -11.69 5.26
N GLY A 224 7.38 -12.37 4.73
CA GLY A 224 7.34 -12.91 3.37
C GLY A 224 5.91 -13.27 2.97
N GLY A 225 5.75 -14.11 1.95
CA GLY A 225 4.43 -14.42 1.37
C GLY A 225 3.87 -13.26 0.52
N GLY A 226 4.78 -12.51 -0.12
CA GLY A 226 4.48 -11.41 -1.01
C GLY A 226 5.10 -10.07 -0.58
N ASN A 227 5.42 -9.24 -1.57
CA ASN A 227 6.10 -7.95 -1.37
C ASN A 227 5.38 -7.00 -0.40
N VAL A 228 4.05 -7.09 -0.24
CA VAL A 228 3.29 -6.26 0.72
C VAL A 228 3.75 -6.50 2.17
N PHE A 229 4.24 -7.71 2.46
CA PHE A 229 4.72 -8.08 3.79
C PHE A 229 6.23 -7.87 3.95
N SER A 230 7.03 -8.18 2.92
CA SER A 230 8.49 -8.02 3.00
C SER A 230 8.97 -6.58 2.74
N ALA A 231 8.33 -5.80 1.85
CA ALA A 231 8.76 -4.43 1.52
C ALA A 231 8.91 -3.50 2.73
N PRO A 232 8.02 -3.49 3.74
CA PRO A 232 8.19 -2.65 4.93
C PRO A 232 9.50 -2.90 5.69
N LEU A 233 10.07 -4.11 5.61
CA LEU A 233 11.35 -4.43 6.24
C LEU A 233 12.53 -3.65 5.61
N PHE A 234 12.44 -3.30 4.33
CA PHE A 234 13.46 -2.51 3.63
C PHE A 234 13.49 -1.05 4.05
N GLY A 235 12.47 -0.57 4.77
CA GLY A 235 12.48 0.75 5.41
C GLY A 235 13.24 0.80 6.73
N LEU A 236 13.70 -0.34 7.25
CA LEU A 236 14.47 -0.41 8.49
C LEU A 236 15.93 -0.02 8.24
N ASN A 237 16.43 0.94 9.01
CA ASN A 237 17.80 1.40 8.94
C ASN A 237 18.64 0.81 10.07
N LEU A 238 19.94 0.64 9.82
CA LEU A 238 20.89 0.22 10.83
C LEU A 238 20.81 1.12 12.07
N GLY A 239 20.61 0.52 13.24
CA GLY A 239 20.47 1.23 14.52
C GLY A 239 19.05 1.64 14.91
N ASP A 240 18.05 1.48 14.03
CA ASP A 240 16.66 1.74 14.38
C ASP A 240 16.23 0.85 15.56
N ARG A 241 15.52 1.44 16.54
CA ARG A 241 14.93 0.66 17.65
C ARG A 241 13.59 0.12 17.21
N ILE A 242 13.43 -1.20 17.27
CA ILE A 242 12.19 -1.88 16.93
C ILE A 242 11.58 -2.53 18.18
N TRP A 243 10.25 -2.42 18.32
CA TRP A 243 9.44 -3.13 19.30
C TRP A 243 8.60 -4.18 18.58
N VAL A 244 8.78 -5.43 18.95
CA VAL A 244 8.19 -6.57 18.24
C VAL A 244 6.91 -7.02 18.92
N TYR A 245 5.84 -7.10 18.14
CA TYR A 245 4.53 -7.56 18.55
C TYR A 245 4.13 -8.81 17.78
N ALA A 246 3.81 -9.88 18.49
CA ALA A 246 3.25 -11.10 17.94
C ALA A 246 1.72 -11.08 18.04
N PRO A 247 0.97 -11.09 16.92
CA PRO A 247 -0.50 -11.10 16.94
C PRO A 247 -1.08 -12.23 17.78
N ARG A 248 -2.17 -11.94 18.50
CA ARG A 248 -2.81 -12.82 19.51
C ARG A 248 -2.02 -13.00 20.81
N TYR A 249 -0.70 -12.80 20.81
CA TYR A 249 0.14 -13.01 21.99
C TYR A 249 0.46 -11.71 22.72
N GLY A 250 1.08 -10.72 22.07
CA GLY A 250 1.52 -9.47 22.70
C GLY A 250 2.89 -9.01 22.21
N TYR A 251 3.47 -8.05 22.93
CA TYR A 251 4.86 -7.62 22.72
C TYR A 251 5.83 -8.68 23.24
N VAL A 252 6.84 -9.01 22.44
CA VAL A 252 7.75 -10.13 22.70
C VAL A 252 9.22 -9.71 22.79
N GLY A 253 9.58 -8.54 22.28
CA GLY A 253 10.96 -8.06 22.38
C GLY A 253 11.17 -6.63 21.89
N VAL A 254 12.36 -6.13 22.17
CA VAL A 254 12.90 -4.85 21.72
C VAL A 254 14.34 -5.05 21.28
N GLY A 255 14.73 -4.43 20.17
CA GLY A 255 16.05 -4.63 19.58
C GLY A 255 16.48 -3.49 18.66
N ARG A 256 17.74 -3.55 18.24
CA ARG A 256 18.34 -2.65 17.25
C ARG A 256 18.50 -3.38 15.93
N VAL A 257 18.05 -2.76 14.85
CA VAL A 257 18.33 -3.27 13.50
C VAL A 257 19.85 -3.30 13.29
N ALA A 258 20.36 -4.47 12.90
CA ALA A 258 21.80 -4.76 12.80
C ALA A 258 22.25 -5.02 11.35
N GLY A 259 21.33 -4.99 10.37
CA GLY A 259 21.66 -5.17 8.97
C GLY A 259 20.44 -4.93 8.06
N SER A 260 20.68 -4.90 6.75
CA SER A 260 19.62 -4.82 5.74
C SER A 260 18.87 -6.16 5.62
N PRO A 261 17.64 -6.17 5.08
CA PRO A 261 16.91 -7.41 4.78
C PRO A 261 17.70 -8.31 3.81
N LYS A 262 17.65 -9.63 4.04
CA LYS A 262 18.26 -10.67 3.20
C LYS A 262 17.36 -11.89 3.11
N LEU A 263 17.53 -12.70 2.06
CA LEU A 263 16.90 -14.02 1.95
C LEU A 263 17.52 -15.02 2.94
N ALA A 264 16.83 -16.12 3.28
CA ALA A 264 17.32 -17.11 4.24
C ALA A 264 18.70 -17.67 3.88
N LYS A 265 18.94 -17.96 2.60
CA LYS A 265 20.22 -18.46 2.07
C LYS A 265 21.39 -17.48 2.26
N ASP A 266 21.10 -16.17 2.27
CA ASP A 266 22.09 -15.09 2.39
C ASP A 266 22.18 -14.54 3.81
N PHE A 267 21.25 -14.94 4.70
CA PHE A 267 21.20 -14.54 6.09
C PHE A 267 22.12 -15.43 6.93
N GLN A 268 23.24 -14.88 7.36
CA GLN A 268 24.24 -15.61 8.14
C GLN A 268 23.95 -15.49 9.64
N VAL A 269 23.92 -16.63 10.33
CA VAL A 269 23.74 -16.73 11.78
C VAL A 269 24.99 -17.28 12.44
N SER A 270 25.22 -16.86 13.68
CA SER A 270 26.33 -17.40 14.50
C SER A 270 25.86 -18.62 15.28
N LEU A 271 26.61 -19.70 15.16
CA LEU A 271 26.40 -20.96 15.87
C LEU A 271 27.35 -21.09 17.06
N PRO A 272 27.05 -21.99 18.03
CA PRO A 272 27.99 -22.32 19.10
C PRO A 272 29.38 -22.66 18.57
N GLY A 273 30.42 -22.11 19.19
CA GLY A 273 31.81 -22.28 18.74
C GLY A 273 32.31 -21.26 17.70
N GLY A 274 31.53 -20.22 17.41
CA GLY A 274 31.96 -19.09 16.56
C GLY A 274 31.88 -19.38 15.06
N LYS A 275 31.31 -20.52 14.66
CA LYS A 275 31.03 -20.83 13.25
C LYS A 275 29.83 -19.99 12.78
N THR A 276 29.91 -19.47 11.55
CA THR A 276 28.77 -18.85 10.86
C THR A 276 28.19 -19.80 9.82
N GLU A 277 26.88 -19.79 9.66
CA GLU A 277 26.17 -20.62 8.67
C GLU A 277 24.94 -19.86 8.16
N SER A 278 24.42 -20.21 6.96
CA SER A 278 23.15 -19.63 6.48
C SER A 278 21.97 -20.12 7.32
N LEU A 279 20.96 -19.27 7.49
CA LEU A 279 19.76 -19.61 8.25
C LEU A 279 19.03 -20.82 7.64
N ASP A 280 18.99 -20.90 6.31
CA ASP A 280 18.39 -22.01 5.57
C ASP A 280 19.06 -23.35 5.91
N ASN A 281 20.39 -23.39 6.06
CA ASN A 281 21.10 -24.60 6.46
C ASN A 281 20.86 -24.98 7.93
N VAL A 282 20.51 -24.01 8.78
CA VAL A 282 20.32 -24.21 10.23
C VAL A 282 18.90 -24.64 10.57
N LEU A 283 17.89 -24.00 9.96
CA LEU A 283 16.48 -24.25 10.24
C LEU A 283 15.76 -25.06 9.16
N GLY A 284 16.40 -25.26 8.00
CA GLY A 284 15.71 -25.77 6.81
C GLY A 284 14.76 -24.72 6.22
N PRO A 285 13.82 -25.12 5.34
CA PRO A 285 12.89 -24.22 4.69
C PRO A 285 11.97 -23.55 5.72
N TYR A 286 12.32 -22.32 6.09
CA TYR A 286 11.64 -21.53 7.10
C TYR A 286 10.41 -20.83 6.52
N ALA A 287 9.28 -20.89 7.20
CA ALA A 287 8.03 -20.25 6.79
C ALA A 287 7.63 -20.41 5.30
N ASN A 288 7.81 -21.60 4.71
CA ASN A 288 7.54 -21.93 3.30
C ASN A 288 8.47 -21.25 2.28
N ASP A 289 9.71 -20.95 2.64
CA ASP A 289 10.75 -20.52 1.69
C ASP A 289 11.13 -21.67 0.71
N LYS A 290 10.22 -21.99 -0.20
CA LYS A 290 10.42 -22.94 -1.32
C LYS A 290 10.31 -22.25 -2.68
N ASN A 291 10.12 -20.93 -2.67
CA ASN A 291 9.97 -20.14 -3.88
C ASN A 291 11.31 -19.45 -4.14
N ASP A 292 12.00 -19.86 -5.20
CA ASP A 292 13.20 -19.16 -5.69
C ASP A 292 12.88 -17.71 -6.15
N ASP A 293 11.62 -17.28 -6.10
CA ASP A 293 11.18 -15.91 -6.31
C ASP A 293 11.40 -15.06 -5.05
N PRO A 294 12.35 -14.10 -5.08
CA PRO A 294 12.59 -13.20 -3.95
C PRO A 294 11.32 -12.45 -3.51
N ASN A 295 10.34 -12.21 -4.38
CA ASN A 295 9.13 -11.44 -4.02
C ASN A 295 8.15 -12.20 -3.13
N GLU A 296 8.22 -13.53 -3.12
CA GLU A 296 7.39 -14.42 -2.30
C GLU A 296 8.17 -14.95 -1.09
N ALA A 297 9.50 -14.93 -1.16
CA ALA A 297 10.41 -15.40 -0.13
C ALA A 297 10.33 -14.56 1.16
N GLU A 298 10.68 -15.21 2.27
CA GLU A 298 10.90 -14.52 3.54
C GLU A 298 12.15 -13.66 3.48
N HIS A 299 12.01 -12.43 3.92
CA HIS A 299 13.14 -11.54 4.14
C HIS A 299 13.43 -11.41 5.62
N PHE A 300 14.70 -11.60 5.97
CA PHE A 300 15.21 -11.61 7.32
C PHE A 300 16.04 -10.35 7.54
N VAL A 301 15.69 -9.60 8.58
CA VAL A 301 16.43 -8.42 9.03
C VAL A 301 17.14 -8.79 10.31
N ALA A 302 18.46 -8.59 10.34
CA ALA A 302 19.26 -8.89 11.51
C ALA A 302 18.91 -7.92 12.63
N VAL A 303 18.76 -8.44 13.85
CA VAL A 303 18.41 -7.67 15.03
C VAL A 303 19.34 -8.03 16.16
N ARG A 304 19.99 -7.01 16.74
CA ARG A 304 20.63 -7.13 18.04
C ARG A 304 19.55 -6.93 19.10
N TRP A 305 19.15 -8.02 19.75
CA TRP A 305 18.18 -7.96 20.83
C TRP A 305 18.73 -7.18 22.03
N LEU A 306 17.91 -6.27 22.54
CA LEU A 306 18.17 -5.53 23.77
C LEU A 306 17.47 -6.23 24.94
N ASP A 307 16.21 -6.62 24.74
CA ASP A 307 15.44 -7.43 25.68
C ASP A 307 14.40 -8.28 24.93
N THR A 308 14.19 -9.53 25.34
CA THR A 308 13.25 -10.46 24.70
C THR A 308 12.63 -11.38 25.74
N ARG A 309 11.46 -11.93 25.41
CA ARG A 309 10.75 -12.89 26.25
C ARG A 309 10.22 -14.03 25.41
N PRO A 310 10.04 -15.24 25.99
CA PRO A 310 9.37 -16.34 25.29
C PRO A 310 7.94 -15.96 24.88
N ILE A 311 7.44 -16.55 23.78
CA ILE A 311 6.09 -16.25 23.26
C ILE A 311 4.98 -16.48 24.30
N SER A 312 5.15 -17.48 25.16
CA SER A 312 4.23 -17.83 26.26
C SER A 312 4.11 -16.75 27.33
N THR A 313 5.07 -15.83 27.39
CA THR A 313 5.12 -14.71 28.35
C THR A 313 5.04 -13.35 27.67
N ALA A 314 4.57 -13.31 26.41
CA ALA A 314 4.36 -12.08 25.66
C ALA A 314 3.51 -11.08 26.46
N TYR A 315 3.94 -9.82 26.48
CA TYR A 315 3.25 -8.80 27.24
C TYR A 315 2.06 -8.24 26.44
N ARG A 316 0.86 -8.46 26.94
CA ARG A 316 -0.37 -7.96 26.34
C ARG A 316 -1.27 -7.30 27.36
N ARG A 317 -1.81 -6.15 26.98
CA ARG A 317 -2.81 -5.42 27.75
C ARG A 317 -3.75 -4.69 26.81
N LYS A 318 -5.01 -4.50 27.23
CA LYS A 318 -5.96 -3.64 26.53
C LYS A 318 -5.42 -2.21 26.42
N GLY A 319 -5.46 -1.65 25.21
CA GLY A 319 -5.06 -0.27 24.95
C GLY A 319 -3.57 -0.06 24.64
N LEU A 320 -2.80 -1.13 24.45
CA LEU A 320 -1.48 -1.02 23.82
C LEU A 320 -1.65 -0.81 22.30
N TYR A 321 -0.72 -0.08 21.69
CA TYR A 321 -0.62 0.05 20.24
C TYR A 321 -0.43 -1.33 19.61
N SER A 322 -1.14 -1.58 18.52
CA SER A 322 -0.91 -2.75 17.67
C SER A 322 -1.38 -2.40 16.26
N ASN A 323 -0.66 -2.87 15.25
CA ASN A 323 -0.98 -2.65 13.85
C ASN A 323 -0.91 -3.97 13.07
N ARG A 324 -1.71 -4.09 12.00
CA ARG A 324 -1.68 -5.24 11.08
C ARG A 324 -0.51 -5.17 10.09
N ASN A 325 0.03 -3.99 9.85
CA ASN A 325 1.19 -3.79 8.98
C ASN A 325 2.48 -4.32 9.64
N ILE A 326 3.44 -4.77 8.81
CA ILE A 326 4.69 -5.40 9.27
C ILE A 326 5.60 -4.40 9.97
N VAL A 327 5.90 -3.25 9.37
CA VAL A 327 6.68 -2.18 10.00
C VAL A 327 5.87 -0.90 9.98
N THR A 328 5.79 -0.19 11.11
CA THR A 328 5.12 1.11 11.17
C THR A 328 5.84 2.07 12.09
N HIS A 329 5.73 3.35 11.77
CA HIS A 329 5.91 4.42 12.74
C HIS A 329 4.63 4.49 13.61
N PRO A 330 4.73 4.14 14.90
CA PRO A 330 3.56 4.12 15.76
C PRO A 330 3.04 5.55 16.04
N ASP A 331 1.74 5.67 16.27
CA ASP A 331 1.07 6.97 16.28
C ASP A 331 1.45 7.83 17.49
N LYS A 332 1.42 9.17 17.34
CA LYS A 332 1.88 10.10 18.38
C LYS A 332 1.02 10.12 19.65
N VAL A 333 -0.15 9.47 19.68
CA VAL A 333 -1.13 9.55 20.78
C VAL A 333 -1.11 8.31 21.66
N LEU A 334 -1.17 7.12 21.06
CA LEU A 334 -1.21 5.82 21.73
C LEU A 334 0.20 5.27 21.99
N TRP A 335 1.17 5.63 21.14
CA TRP A 335 2.54 5.14 21.29
C TRP A 335 3.20 5.55 22.61
N PRO A 336 3.16 6.83 23.05
CA PRO A 336 3.77 7.20 24.33
C PRO A 336 3.14 6.47 25.52
N LYS A 337 1.84 6.18 25.46
CA LYS A 337 1.13 5.40 26.48
C LYS A 337 1.58 3.94 26.48
N THR A 338 1.80 3.38 25.29
CA THR A 338 2.29 2.01 25.10
C THR A 338 3.70 1.87 25.65
N LEU A 339 4.60 2.75 25.26
CA LEU A 339 5.99 2.78 25.74
C LEU A 339 6.09 2.81 27.26
N LYS A 340 5.27 3.64 27.94
CA LYS A 340 5.24 3.70 29.42
C LYS A 340 5.06 2.33 30.08
N TYR A 341 4.35 1.42 29.42
CA TYR A 341 4.22 0.04 29.88
C TYR A 341 5.36 -0.84 29.40
N LEU A 342 5.75 -0.74 28.12
CA LEU A 342 6.77 -1.60 27.55
C LEU A 342 8.14 -1.45 28.23
N VAL A 343 8.59 -0.21 28.51
CA VAL A 343 9.87 0.01 29.21
C VAL A 343 9.93 -0.60 30.62
N ARG A 344 8.76 -0.86 31.24
CA ARG A 344 8.68 -1.56 32.54
C ARG A 344 8.72 -3.08 32.41
N GLN A 345 8.39 -3.59 31.22
CA GLN A 345 8.33 -5.02 30.95
C GLN A 345 9.57 -5.54 30.23
N PHE A 346 10.34 -4.62 29.64
CA PHE A 346 11.59 -4.83 28.95
C PHE A 346 12.63 -3.86 29.54
N PRO A 347 13.15 -4.12 30.75
CA PRO A 347 14.02 -3.18 31.47
C PRO A 347 15.34 -2.87 30.74
N ASN A 348 15.80 -3.75 29.85
CA ASN A 348 17.03 -3.54 29.08
C ASN A 348 16.75 -2.89 27.71
N CYS A 349 15.70 -2.06 27.58
CA CYS A 349 15.27 -1.50 26.29
C CYS A 349 16.09 -0.29 25.78
N ASP A 350 17.02 0.20 26.59
CA ASP A 350 17.94 1.27 26.26
C ASP A 350 19.37 0.70 26.11
N ASP A 351 20.23 1.36 25.33
CA ASP A 351 21.60 0.90 25.05
C ASP A 351 22.56 0.99 26.25
#